data_AF-A0A7J7DWZ9-F1
#
_entry.id   AF-A0A7J7DWZ9-F1
#
_cell.length_a   1.000
_cell.length_b   1.000
_cell.length_c   1.000
_cell.angle_alpha   90.00
_cell.angle_beta   90.00
_cell.angle_gamma   90.00
#
_symmetry.space_group_name_H-M   'P 1'
#
loop_
_entity.id
_entity.type
_entity.pdbx_description
1 polymer ?
#
loop_
_entity_poly.entity_id
_entity_poly.type
_entity_poly.pdbx_seq_one_letter_code
_entity_poly.pdbx_strand_id
1 'polypeptide(L)'
;MVVVENSMEEKSSEEITTFASLGICEQLVEACDNLGWKNPMKIQAEAIPHALQGKDLIGLAQTGSGKTGAFALPVLQALLDSPQAFFACVLSPTRELALQIADQFEALGSGIGVKCARLIGGVDMMQQTIELGKRPHIIVASPGRLVDHLSNTKGFSLRTLKYLVLDEADKLLNDEFEKAMDEILNVIPRERKTYLFSATMTQKVRKLQRACLKNPVKIEAASKYSTVDTLKQQYRFIPAKHKDCYLLYILIEMHGSTSMVFTRTCDATRLLALMLRNLGLRAIPISGQMSQSMRLGALNKFKAGECNILICTDVASRGLDIPSVDMVINYDIPTNSKDYIHRVGRTARAGRSGVAISLVNQYELEWYLQIEKLIGKKLPEFPAQQEEVLLLLERVSEAKRISQMKIKETGKKRRGGGDDDDNIDRFIGSKDKRSFKKLKK
;
A
#
# COMPACT_ATOMS: atom_id res chain seq x y z
N MET A 1 38.52 -24.82 -45.47
CA MET A 1 38.89 -23.47 -45.92
C MET A 1 37.61 -22.88 -46.50
N VAL A 2 36.96 -21.85 -45.96
CA VAL A 2 37.39 -20.68 -45.18
C VAL A 2 36.24 -20.28 -44.24
N VAL A 3 36.62 -19.73 -43.09
CA VAL A 3 35.79 -19.09 -42.06
C VAL A 3 35.29 -17.73 -42.54
N VAL A 4 34.03 -17.37 -42.29
CA VAL A 4 33.51 -15.98 -42.22
C VAL A 4 32.40 -15.99 -41.16
N GLU A 5 32.74 -15.76 -39.90
CA GLU A 5 32.73 -14.47 -39.16
C GLU A 5 31.36 -14.04 -38.65
N ASN A 6 31.30 -13.92 -37.31
CA ASN A 6 30.22 -13.42 -36.48
C ASN A 6 29.70 -12.06 -36.96
N SER A 7 28.42 -11.99 -37.32
CA SER A 7 27.68 -10.72 -37.27
C SER A 7 27.12 -10.52 -35.87
N MET A 8 27.65 -9.50 -35.22
CA MET A 8 27.30 -9.02 -33.88
C MET A 8 25.79 -8.84 -33.69
N GLU A 9 25.29 -9.30 -32.54
CA GLU A 9 23.96 -8.95 -32.03
C GLU A 9 23.85 -7.42 -31.89
N GLU A 10 23.00 -6.81 -32.71
CA GLU A 10 22.50 -5.46 -32.47
C GLU A 10 21.69 -5.46 -31.17
N LYS A 11 22.33 -5.05 -30.07
CA LYS A 11 21.62 -4.56 -28.88
C LYS A 11 20.86 -3.30 -29.30
N SER A 12 19.54 -3.43 -29.49
CA SER A 12 18.64 -2.29 -29.65
C SER A 12 18.84 -1.33 -28.47
N SER A 13 19.32 -0.12 -28.76
CA SER A 13 19.35 0.99 -27.81
C SER A 13 17.93 1.27 -27.34
N GLU A 14 17.62 1.03 -26.07
CA GLU A 14 16.37 1.50 -25.47
C GLU A 14 16.36 3.03 -25.53
N GLU A 15 15.53 3.60 -26.41
CA GLU A 15 15.27 5.04 -26.41
C GLU A 15 14.76 5.45 -25.01
N ILE A 16 15.47 6.37 -24.37
CA ILE A 16 15.09 6.93 -23.08
C ILE A 16 13.79 7.71 -23.30
N THR A 17 12.65 7.08 -22.99
CA THR A 17 11.34 7.72 -23.06
C THR A 17 11.28 8.81 -21.98
N THR A 18 10.83 10.01 -22.32
CA THR A 18 10.67 11.14 -21.38
C THR A 18 9.20 11.51 -21.21
N PHE A 19 8.83 12.22 -20.15
CA PHE A 19 7.44 12.69 -20.00
C PHE A 19 7.03 13.64 -21.14
N ALA A 20 7.94 14.50 -21.59
CA ALA A 20 7.73 15.37 -22.74
C ALA A 20 7.45 14.58 -24.02
N SER A 21 8.21 13.50 -24.29
CA SER A 21 7.97 12.67 -25.48
C SER A 21 6.65 11.88 -25.44
N LEU A 22 6.02 11.75 -24.27
CA LEU A 22 4.68 11.17 -24.12
C LEU A 22 3.54 12.17 -24.40
N GLY A 23 3.86 13.43 -24.68
CA GLY A 23 2.87 14.50 -24.94
C GLY A 23 2.38 15.21 -23.68
N ILE A 24 3.10 15.10 -22.56
CA ILE A 24 2.83 15.88 -21.35
C ILE A 24 3.32 17.32 -21.54
N CYS A 25 2.51 18.31 -21.15
CA CYS A 25 2.83 19.72 -21.26
C CYS A 25 3.98 20.15 -20.34
N GLU A 26 4.69 21.21 -20.71
CA GLU A 26 5.89 21.70 -20.04
C GLU A 26 5.68 21.95 -18.54
N GLN A 27 4.55 22.54 -18.14
CA GLN A 27 4.25 22.82 -16.73
C GLN A 27 4.17 21.55 -15.88
N LEU A 28 3.65 20.46 -16.45
CA LEU A 28 3.55 19.17 -15.75
C LEU A 28 4.85 18.38 -15.82
N VAL A 29 5.66 18.55 -16.88
CA VAL A 29 7.01 18.00 -16.95
C VAL A 29 7.89 18.63 -15.86
N GLU A 30 7.86 19.96 -15.69
CA GLU A 30 8.58 20.66 -14.63
C GLU A 30 8.15 20.17 -13.23
N ALA A 31 6.84 19.95 -13.04
CA ALA A 31 6.32 19.39 -11.80
C ALA A 31 6.84 17.95 -11.55
N CYS A 32 6.94 17.12 -12.59
CA CYS A 32 7.56 15.80 -12.48
C CYS A 32 9.04 15.91 -12.07
N ASP A 33 9.81 16.81 -12.69
CA ASP A 33 11.23 16.99 -12.38
C ASP A 33 11.45 17.47 -10.95
N ASN A 34 10.64 18.41 -10.48
CA ASN A 34 10.66 18.90 -9.09
C ASN A 34 10.34 17.81 -8.06
N LEU A 35 9.53 16.81 -8.45
CA LEU A 35 9.24 15.63 -7.63
C LEU A 35 10.28 14.51 -7.81
N GLY A 36 11.32 14.73 -8.61
CA GLY A 36 12.38 13.75 -8.89
C GLY A 36 11.95 12.65 -9.86
N TRP A 37 10.86 12.82 -10.60
CA TRP A 37 10.35 11.85 -11.57
C TRP A 37 11.03 12.06 -12.92
N LYS A 38 12.29 11.61 -13.03
CA LYS A 38 13.11 11.85 -14.23
C LYS A 38 12.58 11.13 -15.48
N ASN A 39 12.17 9.87 -15.33
CA ASN A 39 11.72 9.03 -16.44
C ASN A 39 10.38 8.38 -16.12
N PRO A 40 9.46 8.28 -17.09
CA PRO A 40 8.20 7.56 -16.94
C PRO A 40 8.44 6.07 -16.68
N MET A 41 7.73 5.52 -15.71
CA MET A 41 7.68 4.07 -15.50
C MET A 41 6.87 3.41 -16.62
N LYS A 42 7.09 2.11 -16.85
CA LYS A 42 6.44 1.34 -17.93
C LYS A 42 4.91 1.57 -18.04
N ILE A 43 4.19 1.52 -16.92
CA ILE A 43 2.73 1.77 -16.93
C ILE A 43 2.37 3.21 -17.33
N GLN A 44 3.22 4.19 -17.01
CA GLN A 44 3.02 5.59 -17.38
C GLN A 44 3.28 5.78 -18.88
N ALA A 45 4.39 5.22 -19.38
CA ALA A 45 4.74 5.27 -20.81
C ALA A 45 3.66 4.64 -21.70
N GLU A 46 3.08 3.52 -21.29
CA GLU A 46 2.01 2.86 -22.04
C GLU A 46 0.65 3.55 -21.88
N ALA A 47 0.32 4.08 -20.69
CA ALA A 47 -1.01 4.62 -20.40
C ALA A 47 -1.22 6.06 -20.85
N ILE A 48 -0.23 6.93 -20.66
CA ILE A 48 -0.37 8.37 -20.88
C ILE A 48 -0.79 8.69 -22.33
N PRO A 49 -0.16 8.13 -23.39
CA PRO A 49 -0.54 8.47 -24.77
C PRO A 49 -2.00 8.13 -25.08
N HIS A 50 -2.50 7.00 -24.56
CA HIS A 50 -3.91 6.61 -24.73
C HIS A 50 -4.87 7.45 -23.89
N ALA A 51 -4.46 7.85 -22.69
CA ALA A 51 -5.22 8.76 -21.84
C ALA A 51 -5.41 10.13 -22.51
N LEU A 52 -4.34 10.68 -23.09
CA LEU A 52 -4.36 11.97 -23.79
C LEU A 52 -5.22 11.95 -25.06
N GLN A 53 -5.38 10.79 -25.70
CA GLN A 53 -6.35 10.58 -26.78
C GLN A 53 -7.81 10.54 -26.31
N GLY A 54 -8.07 10.69 -25.00
CA GLY A 54 -9.40 10.68 -24.41
C GLY A 54 -10.03 9.29 -24.29
N LYS A 55 -9.25 8.21 -24.39
CA LYS A 55 -9.73 6.84 -24.25
C LYS A 55 -9.89 6.43 -22.80
N ASP A 56 -10.86 5.58 -22.52
CA ASP A 56 -10.99 4.88 -21.25
C ASP A 56 -9.82 3.90 -21.06
N LEU A 57 -9.36 3.70 -19.83
CA LEU A 57 -8.17 2.90 -19.54
C LEU A 57 -8.42 1.80 -18.51
N ILE A 58 -7.77 0.66 -18.72
CA ILE A 58 -7.58 -0.40 -17.72
C ILE A 58 -6.08 -0.60 -17.55
N GLY A 59 -5.53 -0.13 -16.43
CA GLY A 59 -4.14 -0.33 -16.05
C GLY A 59 -3.97 -1.46 -15.06
N LEU A 60 -3.34 -2.56 -15.48
CA LEU A 60 -2.96 -3.66 -14.60
C LEU A 60 -1.48 -3.56 -14.24
N ALA A 61 -1.23 -3.11 -13.01
CA ALA A 61 0.12 -2.99 -12.51
C ALA A 61 0.20 -3.13 -10.98
N GLN A 62 1.33 -3.64 -10.51
CA GLN A 62 1.63 -3.83 -9.09
C GLN A 62 1.74 -2.50 -8.32
N THR A 63 1.66 -2.54 -7.00
CA THR A 63 1.89 -1.36 -6.16
C THR A 63 3.32 -0.85 -6.34
N GLY A 64 3.50 0.48 -6.40
CA GLY A 64 4.83 1.09 -6.60
C GLY A 64 5.32 1.13 -8.06
N SER A 65 4.47 0.77 -9.03
CA SER A 65 4.76 0.85 -10.47
C SER A 65 4.51 2.23 -11.09
N GLY A 66 4.12 3.24 -10.31
CA GLY A 66 3.86 4.60 -10.82
C GLY A 66 2.42 4.85 -11.31
N LYS A 67 1.46 3.98 -10.97
CA LYS A 67 0.03 4.11 -11.38
C LYS A 67 -0.57 5.49 -11.13
N THR A 68 -0.27 6.10 -9.98
CA THR A 68 -0.80 7.43 -9.64
C THR A 68 -0.42 8.48 -10.67
N GLY A 69 0.85 8.53 -11.09
CA GLY A 69 1.27 9.42 -12.17
C GLY A 69 0.59 9.09 -13.52
N ALA A 70 0.35 7.82 -13.80
CA ALA A 70 -0.25 7.37 -15.05
C ALA A 70 -1.69 7.87 -15.26
N PHE A 71 -2.46 8.07 -14.18
CA PHE A 71 -3.79 8.68 -14.27
C PHE A 71 -3.82 10.16 -13.88
N ALA A 72 -2.93 10.63 -13.00
CA ALA A 72 -2.95 12.01 -12.53
C ALA A 72 -2.51 12.98 -13.63
N LEU A 73 -1.42 12.67 -14.35
CA LEU A 73 -0.88 13.55 -15.39
C LEU A 73 -1.89 13.86 -16.51
N PRO A 74 -2.57 12.86 -17.12
CA PRO A 74 -3.57 13.15 -18.15
C PRO A 74 -4.79 13.92 -17.63
N VAL A 75 -5.22 13.65 -16.39
CA VAL A 75 -6.33 14.37 -15.75
C VAL A 75 -5.96 15.83 -15.52
N LEU A 76 -4.75 16.10 -15.02
CA LEU A 76 -4.25 17.45 -14.78
C LEU A 76 -4.06 18.23 -16.09
N GLN A 77 -3.57 17.58 -17.14
CA GLN A 77 -3.45 18.20 -18.46
C GLN A 77 -4.81 18.58 -19.04
N ALA A 78 -5.80 17.68 -18.95
CA ALA A 78 -7.15 18.01 -19.39
C ALA A 78 -7.83 19.09 -18.54
N LEU A 79 -7.48 19.18 -17.24
CA LEU A 79 -7.94 20.24 -16.36
C LEU A 79 -7.32 21.60 -16.72
N LEU A 80 -6.06 21.63 -17.15
CA LEU A 80 -5.39 22.83 -17.65
C LEU A 80 -6.12 23.40 -18.87
N ASP A 81 -6.50 22.54 -19.81
CA ASP A 81 -7.20 22.95 -21.03
C ASP A 81 -8.63 23.45 -20.76
N SER A 82 -9.30 22.88 -19.76
CA SER A 82 -10.69 23.23 -19.41
C SER A 82 -10.90 23.28 -17.89
N PRO A 83 -10.47 24.35 -17.21
CA PRO A 83 -10.58 24.47 -15.76
C PRO A 83 -12.03 24.43 -15.28
N GLN A 84 -12.34 23.49 -14.40
CA GLN A 84 -13.69 23.34 -13.82
C GLN A 84 -13.60 22.79 -12.40
N ALA A 85 -14.52 23.21 -11.54
CA ALA A 85 -14.76 22.53 -10.27
C ALA A 85 -15.29 21.11 -10.49
N PHE A 86 -14.97 20.20 -9.57
CA PHE A 86 -15.40 18.80 -9.57
C PHE A 86 -15.11 18.10 -10.91
N PHE A 87 -13.95 18.39 -11.50
CA PHE A 87 -13.53 17.88 -12.80
C PHE A 87 -13.26 16.38 -12.78
N ALA A 88 -12.60 15.89 -11.72
CA ALA A 88 -12.28 14.48 -11.54
C ALA A 88 -12.65 13.97 -10.14
N CYS A 89 -13.00 12.69 -10.07
CA CYS A 89 -13.31 11.96 -8.85
C CYS A 89 -12.48 10.68 -8.84
N VAL A 90 -11.66 10.53 -7.81
CA VAL A 90 -10.77 9.37 -7.63
C VAL A 90 -11.25 8.58 -6.44
N LEU A 91 -11.69 7.36 -6.68
CA LEU A 91 -12.12 6.44 -5.65
C LEU A 91 -10.97 5.52 -5.25
N SER A 92 -10.78 5.40 -3.95
CA SER A 92 -9.75 4.56 -3.33
C SER A 92 -10.35 3.77 -2.16
N PRO A 93 -9.97 2.49 -1.97
CA PRO A 93 -10.56 1.63 -0.93
C PRO A 93 -10.17 2.02 0.49
N THR A 94 -9.08 2.77 0.69
CA THR A 94 -8.66 3.18 2.03
C THR A 94 -8.47 4.68 2.15
N ARG A 95 -8.70 5.18 3.36
CA ARG A 95 -8.56 6.60 3.72
C ARG A 95 -7.15 7.09 3.42
N GLU A 96 -6.16 6.28 3.74
CA GLU A 96 -4.77 6.66 3.64
C GLU A 96 -4.33 6.74 2.17
N LEU A 97 -4.78 5.80 1.32
CA LEU A 97 -4.47 5.84 -0.10
C LEU A 97 -5.15 7.05 -0.77
N ALA A 98 -6.35 7.40 -0.32
CA ALA A 98 -7.01 8.63 -0.77
C ALA A 98 -6.21 9.90 -0.39
N LEU A 99 -5.63 9.96 0.82
CA LEU A 99 -4.75 11.07 1.21
C LEU A 99 -3.50 11.14 0.31
N GLN A 100 -2.82 10.00 0.11
CA GLN A 100 -1.64 9.94 -0.77
C GLN A 100 -1.95 10.42 -2.19
N ILE A 101 -3.06 9.96 -2.76
CA ILE A 101 -3.46 10.35 -4.12
C ILE A 101 -3.74 11.85 -4.16
N ALA A 102 -4.45 12.41 -3.18
CA ALA A 102 -4.72 13.85 -3.11
C ALA A 102 -3.42 14.66 -3.04
N ASP A 103 -2.48 14.26 -2.18
CA ASP A 103 -1.18 14.93 -2.05
C ASP A 103 -0.38 14.87 -3.35
N GLN A 104 -0.46 13.77 -4.10
CA GLN A 104 0.17 13.63 -5.42
C GLN A 104 -0.47 14.54 -6.48
N PHE A 105 -1.80 14.65 -6.50
CA PHE A 105 -2.49 15.60 -7.40
C PHE A 105 -2.13 17.06 -7.08
N GLU A 106 -2.08 17.43 -5.80
CA GLU A 106 -1.70 18.78 -5.38
C GLU A 106 -0.23 19.09 -5.68
N ALA A 107 0.66 18.11 -5.47
CA ALA A 107 2.08 18.26 -5.77
C ALA A 107 2.35 18.46 -7.28
N LEU A 108 1.80 17.55 -8.11
CA LEU A 108 1.90 17.64 -9.57
C LEU A 108 1.19 18.87 -10.13
N GLY A 109 0.09 19.28 -9.49
CA GLY A 109 -0.74 20.40 -9.91
C GLY A 109 -0.40 21.74 -9.25
N SER A 110 0.70 21.82 -8.50
CA SER A 110 1.04 22.99 -7.67
C SER A 110 1.25 24.25 -8.51
N GLY A 111 2.00 24.14 -9.62
CA GLY A 111 2.26 25.25 -10.55
C GLY A 111 1.01 25.78 -11.28
N ILE A 112 -0.09 25.03 -11.24
CA ILE A 112 -1.34 25.34 -11.97
C ILE A 112 -2.53 25.56 -11.02
N GLY A 113 -2.27 25.64 -9.72
CA GLY A 113 -3.28 25.98 -8.71
C GLY A 113 -4.34 24.90 -8.46
N VAL A 114 -3.99 23.62 -8.61
CA VAL A 114 -4.92 22.51 -8.36
C VAL A 114 -5.36 22.48 -6.90
N LYS A 115 -6.65 22.22 -6.69
CA LYS A 115 -7.27 22.10 -5.37
C LYS A 115 -7.94 20.74 -5.28
N CYS A 116 -7.61 19.99 -4.24
CA CYS A 116 -8.23 18.70 -3.95
C CYS A 116 -9.10 18.79 -2.68
N ALA A 117 -10.20 18.04 -2.65
CA ALA A 117 -10.90 17.72 -1.41
C ALA A 117 -10.78 16.22 -1.10
N ARG A 118 -10.63 15.92 0.19
CA ARG A 118 -10.33 14.58 0.70
C ARG A 118 -11.56 14.05 1.44
N LEU A 119 -12.39 13.26 0.76
CA LEU A 119 -13.64 12.75 1.32
C LEU A 119 -13.45 11.36 1.91
N ILE A 120 -13.02 11.31 3.16
CA ILE A 120 -12.69 10.07 3.87
C ILE A 120 -13.43 9.95 5.20
N GLY A 121 -13.78 8.71 5.59
CA GLY A 121 -14.40 8.42 6.89
C GLY A 121 -13.54 8.90 8.06
N GLY A 122 -14.10 9.00 9.28
CA GLY A 122 -13.35 9.33 10.50
C GLY A 122 -12.64 10.68 10.51
N VAL A 123 -13.05 11.60 9.65
CA VAL A 123 -12.78 13.05 9.71
C VAL A 123 -14.13 13.76 9.80
N ASP A 124 -14.16 14.91 10.45
CA ASP A 124 -15.38 15.69 10.67
C ASP A 124 -16.09 16.02 9.34
N MET A 125 -17.42 15.88 9.35
CA MET A 125 -18.26 16.07 8.16
C MET A 125 -18.40 17.55 7.77
N MET A 126 -18.44 18.44 8.77
CA MET A 126 -18.56 19.88 8.54
C MET A 126 -17.28 20.43 7.92
N GLN A 127 -16.11 19.96 8.38
CA GLN A 127 -14.83 20.34 7.76
C GLN A 127 -14.78 19.95 6.27
N GLN A 128 -15.16 18.72 5.93
CA GLN A 128 -15.23 18.28 4.52
C GLN A 128 -16.28 19.06 3.72
N THR A 129 -17.39 19.44 4.34
CA THR A 129 -18.42 20.30 3.71
C THR A 129 -17.86 21.68 3.38
N ILE A 130 -17.07 22.28 4.27
CA ILE A 130 -16.40 23.56 4.03
C ILE A 130 -15.38 23.43 2.88
N GLU A 131 -14.62 22.33 2.84
CA GLU A 131 -13.70 22.06 1.73
C GLU A 131 -14.42 21.95 0.38
N LEU A 132 -15.55 21.24 0.33
CA LEU A 132 -16.40 21.16 -0.86
C LEU A 132 -16.95 22.54 -1.28
N GLY A 133 -17.28 23.40 -0.32
CA GLY A 133 -17.71 24.79 -0.55
C GLY A 133 -16.66 25.63 -1.28
N LYS A 134 -15.37 25.30 -1.16
CA LYS A 134 -14.27 25.95 -1.89
C LYS A 134 -14.19 25.53 -3.37
N ARG A 135 -15.09 24.66 -3.84
CA ARG A 135 -15.20 24.17 -5.22
C ARG A 135 -13.88 23.60 -5.76
N PRO A 136 -13.31 22.56 -5.12
CA PRO A 136 -12.08 21.90 -5.56
C PRO A 136 -12.20 21.34 -6.98
N HIS A 137 -11.07 21.20 -7.67
CA HIS A 137 -11.01 20.60 -9.01
C HIS A 137 -11.10 19.07 -8.95
N ILE A 138 -10.41 18.46 -7.98
CA ILE A 138 -10.30 17.01 -7.84
C ILE A 138 -10.92 16.58 -6.51
N ILE A 139 -11.78 15.56 -6.55
CA ILE A 139 -12.28 14.87 -5.36
C ILE A 139 -11.54 13.55 -5.23
N VAL A 140 -10.93 13.29 -4.07
CA VAL A 140 -10.33 11.99 -3.77
C VAL A 140 -11.04 11.41 -2.56
N ALA A 141 -11.65 10.23 -2.71
CA ALA A 141 -12.64 9.76 -1.74
C ALA A 141 -12.61 8.25 -1.49
N SER A 142 -13.02 7.88 -0.28
CA SER A 142 -13.51 6.53 0.01
C SER A 142 -14.99 6.42 -0.39
N PRO A 143 -15.47 5.29 -0.97
CA PRO A 143 -16.83 5.17 -1.50
C PRO A 143 -17.93 5.58 -0.50
N GLY A 144 -17.90 5.04 0.72
CA GLY A 144 -18.92 5.34 1.73
C GLY A 144 -19.02 6.83 2.07
N ARG A 145 -17.89 7.50 2.33
CA ARG A 145 -17.90 8.94 2.64
C ARG A 145 -18.34 9.80 1.45
N LEU A 146 -18.04 9.40 0.21
CA LEU A 146 -18.54 10.12 -0.95
C LEU A 146 -20.08 10.02 -1.03
N VAL A 147 -20.65 8.84 -0.79
CA VAL A 147 -22.11 8.64 -0.73
C VAL A 147 -22.74 9.50 0.36
N ASP A 148 -22.12 9.57 1.55
CA ASP A 148 -22.59 10.44 2.64
C ASP A 148 -22.70 11.90 2.18
N HIS A 149 -21.68 12.41 1.48
CA HIS A 149 -21.68 13.78 0.96
C HIS A 149 -22.70 13.99 -0.16
N LEU A 150 -22.79 13.06 -1.11
CA LEU A 150 -23.77 13.11 -2.20
C LEU A 150 -25.21 13.14 -1.69
N SER A 151 -25.47 12.50 -0.55
CA SER A 151 -26.81 12.38 0.02
C SER A 151 -27.15 13.53 0.97
N ASN A 152 -26.18 13.96 1.80
CA ASN A 152 -26.45 14.84 2.94
C ASN A 152 -25.87 16.26 2.79
N THR A 153 -24.97 16.50 1.82
CA THR A 153 -24.36 17.83 1.64
C THR A 153 -25.15 18.64 0.62
N LYS A 154 -25.87 19.65 1.11
CA LYS A 154 -26.71 20.52 0.28
C LYS A 154 -25.88 21.21 -0.82
N GLY A 155 -26.31 21.08 -2.06
CA GLY A 155 -25.68 21.73 -3.22
C GLY A 155 -24.44 21.01 -3.75
N PHE A 156 -23.99 19.92 -3.12
CA PHE A 156 -22.92 19.09 -3.66
C PHE A 156 -23.46 18.12 -4.71
N SER A 157 -22.81 18.07 -5.88
CA SER A 157 -23.18 17.17 -6.96
C SER A 157 -21.98 16.91 -7.88
N LEU A 158 -21.91 15.70 -8.43
CA LEU A 158 -20.90 15.28 -9.41
C LEU A 158 -21.47 15.18 -10.84
N ARG A 159 -22.61 15.83 -11.14
CA ARG A 159 -23.25 15.76 -12.47
C ARG A 159 -22.38 16.29 -13.62
N THR A 160 -21.42 17.18 -13.33
CA THR A 160 -20.51 17.79 -14.32
C THR A 160 -19.14 17.13 -14.39
N LEU A 161 -18.98 15.97 -13.74
CA LEU A 161 -17.74 15.22 -13.66
C LEU A 161 -17.24 14.81 -15.06
N LYS A 162 -15.96 15.04 -15.36
CA LYS A 162 -15.32 14.66 -16.64
C LYS A 162 -14.49 13.39 -16.54
N TYR A 163 -13.95 13.10 -15.35
CA TYR A 163 -13.10 11.94 -15.09
C TYR A 163 -13.54 11.15 -13.86
N LEU A 164 -13.65 9.84 -14.01
CA LEU A 164 -13.75 8.89 -12.89
C LEU A 164 -12.48 8.03 -12.87
N VAL A 165 -11.78 8.01 -11.76
CA VAL A 165 -10.62 7.12 -11.54
C VAL A 165 -10.96 6.13 -10.44
N LEU A 166 -10.68 4.85 -10.67
CA LEU A 166 -10.88 3.75 -9.73
C LEU A 166 -9.51 3.14 -9.45
N ASP A 167 -8.89 3.48 -8.32
CA ASP A 167 -7.61 2.89 -7.93
C ASP A 167 -7.80 1.73 -6.94
N GLU A 168 -6.94 0.72 -7.05
CA GLU A 168 -7.11 -0.59 -6.38
C GLU A 168 -8.53 -1.16 -6.55
N ALA A 169 -9.01 -1.18 -7.81
CA ALA A 169 -10.40 -1.52 -8.14
C ALA A 169 -10.84 -2.93 -7.71
N ASP A 170 -9.91 -3.87 -7.54
CA ASP A 170 -10.21 -5.19 -6.98
C ASP A 170 -10.67 -5.13 -5.52
N LYS A 171 -10.25 -4.11 -4.76
CA LYS A 171 -10.66 -3.91 -3.37
C LYS A 171 -11.88 -3.01 -3.21
N LEU A 172 -12.11 -2.10 -4.16
CA LEU A 172 -13.34 -1.28 -4.22
C LEU A 172 -14.60 -2.13 -4.41
N LEU A 173 -14.46 -3.42 -4.76
CA LEU A 173 -15.55 -4.36 -5.01
C LEU A 173 -15.69 -5.44 -3.92
N ASN A 174 -15.05 -5.25 -2.77
CA ASN A 174 -15.35 -6.05 -1.59
C ASN A 174 -16.78 -5.75 -1.11
N ASP A 175 -17.40 -6.70 -0.41
CA ASP A 175 -18.82 -6.63 -0.03
C ASP A 175 -19.16 -5.37 0.81
N GLU A 176 -18.17 -4.77 1.46
CA GLU A 176 -18.28 -3.51 2.21
C GLU A 176 -18.58 -2.28 1.32
N PHE A 177 -18.07 -2.25 0.08
CA PHE A 177 -18.13 -1.07 -0.79
C PHE A 177 -19.06 -1.23 -2.00
N GLU A 178 -19.51 -2.45 -2.31
CA GLU A 178 -20.30 -2.76 -3.51
C GLU A 178 -21.56 -1.87 -3.60
N LYS A 179 -22.31 -1.74 -2.51
CA LYS A 179 -23.52 -0.88 -2.46
C LYS A 179 -23.19 0.60 -2.70
N ALA A 180 -22.15 1.11 -2.03
CA ALA A 180 -21.75 2.50 -2.17
C ALA A 180 -21.27 2.81 -3.60
N MET A 181 -20.57 1.88 -4.24
CA MET A 181 -20.14 2.00 -5.63
C MET A 181 -21.34 2.11 -6.58
N ASP A 182 -22.36 1.25 -6.43
CA ASP A 182 -23.57 1.31 -7.25
C ASP A 182 -24.30 2.66 -7.10
N GLU A 183 -24.42 3.16 -5.88
CA GLU A 183 -25.03 4.48 -5.60
C GLU A 183 -24.26 5.63 -6.28
N ILE A 184 -22.91 5.62 -6.21
CA ILE A 184 -22.07 6.62 -6.88
C ILE A 184 -22.25 6.56 -8.40
N LEU A 185 -22.20 5.37 -8.99
CA LEU A 185 -22.30 5.18 -10.44
C LEU A 185 -23.65 5.62 -11.00
N ASN A 186 -24.72 5.57 -10.19
CA ASN A 186 -26.05 6.01 -10.58
C ASN A 186 -26.20 7.54 -10.63
N VAL A 187 -25.39 8.30 -9.90
CA VAL A 187 -25.53 9.77 -9.80
C VAL A 187 -24.50 10.55 -10.64
N ILE A 188 -23.37 9.93 -10.99
CA ILE A 188 -22.36 10.54 -11.85
C ILE A 188 -22.74 10.45 -13.35
N PRO A 189 -22.25 11.34 -14.22
CA PRO A 189 -22.59 11.33 -15.64
C PRO A 189 -22.09 10.07 -16.36
N ARG A 190 -22.89 9.55 -17.29
CA ARG A 190 -22.48 8.44 -18.17
C ARG A 190 -21.40 8.86 -19.15
N GLU A 191 -21.49 10.08 -19.67
CA GLU A 191 -20.48 10.66 -20.57
C GLU A 191 -19.33 11.28 -19.76
N ARG A 192 -18.31 10.47 -19.51
CA ARG A 192 -17.07 10.83 -18.83
C ARG A 192 -15.96 9.88 -19.30
N LYS A 193 -14.72 10.22 -19.00
CA LYS A 193 -13.58 9.31 -19.18
C LYS A 193 -13.40 8.51 -17.90
N THR A 194 -13.18 7.22 -18.02
CA THR A 194 -13.01 6.32 -16.87
C THR A 194 -11.67 5.60 -16.92
N TYR A 195 -10.92 5.71 -15.84
CA TYR A 195 -9.64 5.02 -15.64
C TYR A 195 -9.76 4.01 -14.51
N LEU A 196 -9.55 2.74 -14.82
CA LEU A 196 -9.58 1.65 -13.85
C LEU A 196 -8.17 1.11 -13.66
N PHE A 197 -7.64 1.24 -12.44
CA PHE A 197 -6.34 0.72 -12.06
C PHE A 197 -6.50 -0.37 -11.00
N SER A 198 -5.88 -1.52 -11.25
CA SER A 198 -5.94 -2.66 -10.34
C SER A 198 -4.64 -3.45 -10.38
N ALA A 199 -4.32 -4.15 -9.30
CA ALA A 199 -3.27 -5.16 -9.35
C ALA A 199 -3.76 -6.44 -10.01
N THR A 200 -5.07 -6.74 -9.89
CA THR A 200 -5.62 -8.02 -10.32
C THR A 200 -6.93 -7.90 -11.09
N MET A 201 -7.17 -8.82 -12.03
CA MET A 201 -8.45 -8.91 -12.77
C MET A 201 -9.31 -10.04 -12.22
N THR A 202 -10.07 -9.76 -11.16
CA THR A 202 -11.13 -10.66 -10.66
C THR A 202 -12.35 -10.63 -11.58
N GLN A 203 -13.26 -11.60 -11.41
CA GLN A 203 -14.58 -11.55 -12.04
C GLN A 203 -15.37 -10.30 -11.64
N LYS A 204 -15.29 -9.89 -10.37
CA LYS A 204 -15.89 -8.64 -9.89
C LYS A 204 -15.35 -7.44 -10.66
N VAL A 205 -14.03 -7.32 -10.83
CA VAL A 205 -13.42 -6.22 -11.60
C VAL A 205 -13.86 -6.25 -13.06
N ARG A 206 -14.03 -7.42 -13.68
CA ARG A 206 -14.59 -7.53 -15.04
C ARG A 206 -16.05 -7.04 -15.11
N LYS A 207 -16.86 -7.28 -14.07
CA LYS A 207 -18.23 -6.76 -13.97
C LYS A 207 -18.23 -5.24 -13.87
N LEU A 208 -17.40 -4.69 -12.98
CA LEU A 208 -17.23 -3.23 -12.83
C LEU A 208 -16.72 -2.59 -14.13
N GLN A 209 -15.79 -3.24 -14.83
CA GLN A 209 -15.30 -2.79 -16.12
C GLN A 209 -16.45 -2.58 -17.11
N ARG A 210 -17.34 -3.57 -17.23
CA ARG A 210 -18.48 -3.52 -18.15
C ARG A 210 -19.51 -2.45 -17.77
N ALA A 211 -19.64 -2.14 -16.48
CA ALA A 211 -20.56 -1.13 -15.99
C ALA A 211 -20.03 0.30 -16.18
N CYS A 212 -18.71 0.50 -16.07
CA CYS A 212 -18.13 1.84 -15.95
C CYS A 212 -17.41 2.35 -17.20
N LEU A 213 -16.87 1.46 -18.05
CA LEU A 213 -15.96 1.84 -19.14
C LEU A 213 -16.58 1.62 -20.53
N LYS A 214 -16.19 2.45 -21.50
CA LYS A 214 -16.59 2.38 -22.91
C LYS A 214 -15.36 2.17 -23.81
N ASN A 215 -15.28 0.99 -24.44
CA ASN A 215 -14.17 0.58 -25.32
C ASN A 215 -12.76 0.89 -24.75
N PRO A 216 -12.43 0.38 -23.55
CA PRO A 216 -11.21 0.77 -22.86
C PRO A 216 -9.96 0.14 -23.48
N VAL A 217 -8.85 0.89 -23.47
CA VAL A 217 -7.52 0.35 -23.75
C VAL A 217 -7.03 -0.38 -22.52
N LYS A 218 -6.63 -1.64 -22.71
CA LYS A 218 -6.13 -2.49 -21.64
C LYS A 218 -4.61 -2.56 -21.70
N ILE A 219 -3.97 -2.23 -20.59
CA ILE A 219 -2.53 -2.10 -20.45
C ILE A 219 -2.09 -3.04 -19.33
N GLU A 220 -1.22 -3.98 -19.65
CA GLU A 220 -0.70 -4.98 -18.71
C GLU A 220 0.82 -4.83 -18.58
N ALA A 221 1.27 -4.06 -17.59
CA ALA A 221 2.69 -3.78 -17.40
C ALA A 221 3.47 -4.96 -16.76
N ALA A 222 2.78 -6.02 -16.30
CA ALA A 222 3.36 -7.22 -15.71
C ALA A 222 2.67 -8.49 -16.21
N SER A 223 3.44 -9.58 -16.37
CA SER A 223 2.86 -10.91 -16.58
C SER A 223 2.00 -11.27 -15.36
N LYS A 224 0.86 -11.93 -15.61
CA LYS A 224 -0.15 -12.27 -14.60
C LYS A 224 0.51 -12.78 -13.31
N TYR A 225 0.46 -11.96 -12.26
CA TYR A 225 0.91 -12.30 -10.89
C TYR A 225 2.42 -12.54 -10.71
N SER A 226 3.29 -11.83 -11.45
CA SER A 226 4.74 -11.87 -11.18
C SER A 226 5.16 -10.89 -10.09
N THR A 227 5.95 -11.36 -9.13
CA THR A 227 6.77 -10.49 -8.26
C THR A 227 7.96 -9.92 -9.03
N VAL A 228 8.51 -8.77 -8.64
CA VAL A 228 9.76 -8.23 -9.23
C VAL A 228 10.93 -9.21 -9.10
N ASP A 229 11.82 -9.23 -10.09
CA ASP A 229 12.96 -10.16 -10.12
C ASP A 229 13.98 -9.90 -9.00
N THR A 230 14.06 -8.65 -8.54
CA THR A 230 14.94 -8.23 -7.43
C THR A 230 14.44 -8.66 -6.04
N LEU A 231 13.24 -9.27 -5.97
CA LEU A 231 12.62 -9.72 -4.72
C LEU A 231 12.94 -11.20 -4.44
N LYS A 232 13.81 -11.43 -3.45
CA LYS A 232 14.09 -12.76 -2.93
C LYS A 232 12.95 -13.22 -2.02
N GLN A 233 12.23 -14.25 -2.43
CA GLN A 233 11.13 -14.84 -1.66
C GLN A 233 11.57 -16.18 -1.08
N GLN A 234 11.31 -16.37 0.22
CA GLN A 234 11.63 -17.60 0.94
C GLN A 234 10.46 -17.98 1.85
N TYR A 235 10.39 -19.25 2.23
CA TYR A 235 9.44 -19.73 3.24
C TYR A 235 10.15 -20.52 4.33
N ARG A 236 9.52 -20.69 5.49
CA ARG A 236 10.00 -21.60 6.53
C ARG A 236 8.81 -22.31 7.14
N PHE A 237 8.79 -23.65 7.02
CA PHE A 237 7.72 -24.47 7.58
C PHE A 237 8.07 -24.87 9.01
N ILE A 238 7.27 -24.41 9.97
CA ILE A 238 7.54 -24.53 11.41
C ILE A 238 6.27 -24.79 12.21
N PRO A 239 6.34 -25.56 13.31
CA PRO A 239 5.21 -25.70 14.22
C PRO A 239 4.77 -24.33 14.76
N ALA A 240 3.45 -24.11 14.85
CA ALA A 240 2.87 -22.83 15.29
C ALA A 240 3.47 -22.30 16.61
N LYS A 241 3.80 -23.20 17.55
CA LYS A 241 4.40 -22.86 18.86
C LYS A 241 5.78 -22.20 18.76
N HIS A 242 6.50 -22.36 17.65
CA HIS A 242 7.85 -21.83 17.48
C HIS A 242 7.90 -20.57 16.61
N LYS A 243 6.78 -20.09 16.05
CA LYS A 243 6.75 -18.91 15.16
C LYS A 243 7.39 -17.67 15.79
N ASP A 244 7.14 -17.43 17.08
CA ASP A 244 7.72 -16.29 17.79
C ASP A 244 9.26 -16.35 17.85
N CYS A 245 9.84 -17.55 17.98
CA CYS A 245 11.29 -17.75 18.02
C CYS A 245 11.92 -17.51 16.65
N TYR A 246 11.30 -18.04 15.60
CA TYR A 246 11.76 -17.83 14.22
C TYR A 246 11.61 -16.37 13.79
N LEU A 247 10.54 -15.68 14.19
CA LEU A 247 10.39 -14.24 13.98
C LEU A 247 11.55 -13.47 14.62
N LEU A 248 11.87 -13.76 15.89
CA LEU A 248 12.97 -13.11 16.57
C LEU A 248 14.31 -13.41 15.90
N TYR A 249 14.57 -14.67 15.56
CA TYR A 249 15.81 -15.10 14.89
C TYR A 249 16.03 -14.33 13.59
N ILE A 250 15.03 -14.28 12.70
CA ILE A 250 15.11 -13.57 11.43
C ILE A 250 15.40 -12.07 11.64
N LEU A 251 14.75 -11.44 12.62
CA LEU A 251 14.94 -10.02 12.92
C LEU A 251 16.33 -9.72 13.52
N ILE A 252 16.95 -10.68 14.21
CA ILE A 252 18.32 -10.56 14.72
C ILE A 252 19.34 -10.76 13.60
N GLU A 253 19.17 -11.79 12.77
CA GLU A 253 20.05 -12.05 11.62
C GLU A 253 20.09 -10.86 10.66
N MET A 254 18.94 -10.21 10.45
CA MET A 254 18.79 -9.04 9.60
C MET A 254 18.84 -7.72 10.39
N HIS A 255 19.59 -7.66 11.49
CA HIS A 255 19.64 -6.50 12.38
C HIS A 255 19.92 -5.19 11.63
N GLY A 256 19.14 -4.15 11.93
CA GLY A 256 19.25 -2.83 11.31
C GLY A 256 18.37 -2.66 10.07
N SER A 257 17.87 -3.74 9.47
CA SER A 257 16.93 -3.68 8.35
C SER A 257 15.60 -3.07 8.76
N THR A 258 15.02 -2.25 7.89
CA THR A 258 13.63 -1.84 8.01
C THR A 258 12.73 -3.02 7.64
N SER A 259 11.84 -3.39 8.54
CA SER A 259 11.07 -4.63 8.44
C SER A 259 9.57 -4.37 8.60
N MET A 260 8.77 -5.04 7.78
CA MET A 260 7.33 -5.02 7.88
C MET A 260 6.79 -6.44 8.14
N VAL A 261 6.12 -6.62 9.28
CA VAL A 261 5.65 -7.92 9.77
C VAL A 261 4.13 -7.98 9.69
N PHE A 262 3.60 -8.89 8.88
CA PHE A 262 2.18 -9.04 8.66
C PHE A 262 1.55 -10.10 9.57
N THR A 263 0.54 -9.70 10.33
CA THR A 263 -0.25 -10.57 11.20
C THR A 263 -1.72 -10.60 10.77
N ARG A 264 -2.44 -11.67 11.10
CA ARG A 264 -3.85 -11.81 10.75
C ARG A 264 -4.76 -10.90 11.58
N THR A 265 -4.51 -10.79 12.90
CA THR A 265 -5.41 -10.09 13.83
C THR A 265 -4.76 -8.85 14.44
N CYS A 266 -5.58 -7.88 14.83
CA CYS A 266 -5.11 -6.65 15.50
C CYS A 266 -4.47 -6.97 16.87
N ASP A 267 -4.97 -7.99 17.56
CA ASP A 267 -4.44 -8.42 18.85
C ASP A 267 -3.05 -9.05 18.70
N ALA A 268 -2.83 -9.86 17.66
CA ALA A 268 -1.52 -10.40 17.34
C ALA A 268 -0.52 -9.27 17.04
N THR A 269 -0.94 -8.24 16.30
CA THR A 269 -0.10 -7.06 16.03
C THR A 269 0.41 -6.42 17.32
N ARG A 270 -0.50 -6.17 18.28
CA ARG A 270 -0.16 -5.56 19.58
C ARG A 270 0.71 -6.47 20.44
N LEU A 271 0.36 -7.75 20.52
CA LEU A 271 1.08 -8.73 21.32
C LEU A 271 2.52 -8.90 20.83
N LEU A 272 2.72 -9.09 19.52
CA LEU A 272 4.06 -9.23 18.96
C LEU A 272 4.89 -7.96 19.13
N ALA A 273 4.29 -6.78 18.95
CA ALA A 273 5.03 -5.53 19.11
C ALA A 273 5.49 -5.31 20.56
N LEU A 274 4.68 -5.72 21.54
CA LEU A 274 5.07 -5.66 22.94
C LEU A 274 6.13 -6.72 23.29
N MET A 275 5.98 -7.94 22.77
CA MET A 275 6.95 -9.03 22.96
C MET A 275 8.33 -8.65 22.41
N LEU A 276 8.40 -8.17 21.16
CA LEU A 276 9.64 -7.76 20.53
C LEU A 276 10.30 -6.58 21.28
N ARG A 277 9.52 -5.64 21.82
CA ARG A 277 10.06 -4.56 22.67
C ARG A 277 10.61 -5.05 23.99
N ASN A 278 9.96 -6.00 24.66
CA ASN A 278 10.50 -6.64 25.86
C ASN A 278 11.80 -7.39 25.56
N LEU A 279 12.00 -7.82 24.31
CA LEU A 279 13.23 -8.44 23.83
C LEU A 279 14.30 -7.43 23.38
N GLY A 280 13.99 -6.12 23.39
CA GLY A 280 14.91 -5.03 23.04
C GLY A 280 14.82 -4.54 21.60
N LEU A 281 13.85 -5.02 20.80
CA LEU A 281 13.66 -4.59 19.42
C LEU A 281 12.69 -3.41 19.32
N ARG A 282 12.94 -2.51 18.37
CA ARG A 282 12.15 -1.28 18.16
C ARG A 282 10.96 -1.54 17.24
N ALA A 283 9.98 -2.27 17.78
CA ALA A 283 8.76 -2.65 17.07
C ALA A 283 7.55 -1.77 17.42
N ILE A 284 6.83 -1.32 16.39
CA ILE A 284 5.61 -0.51 16.53
C ILE A 284 4.43 -1.18 15.83
N PRO A 285 3.26 -1.29 16.49
CA PRO A 285 2.07 -1.86 15.86
C PRO A 285 1.27 -0.79 15.10
N ILE A 286 0.71 -1.15 13.95
CA ILE A 286 -0.34 -0.40 13.24
C ILE A 286 -1.50 -1.34 12.95
N SER A 287 -2.69 -1.04 13.49
CA SER A 287 -3.89 -1.86 13.31
C SER A 287 -5.12 -1.00 13.03
N GLY A 288 -6.18 -1.62 12.48
CA GLY A 288 -7.43 -0.91 12.15
C GLY A 288 -8.21 -0.42 13.38
N GLN A 289 -7.89 -0.92 14.58
CA GLN A 289 -8.48 -0.46 15.83
C GLN A 289 -7.82 0.81 16.40
N MET A 290 -6.74 1.29 15.78
CA MET A 290 -6.10 2.55 16.17
C MET A 290 -6.82 3.73 15.52
N SER A 291 -6.93 4.84 16.24
CA SER A 291 -7.40 6.10 15.67
C SER A 291 -6.45 6.57 14.55
N GLN A 292 -6.95 7.45 13.67
CA GLN A 292 -6.16 7.93 12.53
C GLN A 292 -4.88 8.67 12.96
N SER A 293 -5.00 9.53 13.98
CA SER A 293 -3.86 10.26 14.56
C SER A 293 -2.80 9.29 15.08
N MET A 294 -3.22 8.19 15.72
CA MET A 294 -2.33 7.16 16.23
C MET A 294 -1.62 6.40 15.12
N ARG A 295 -2.33 6.06 14.03
CA ARG A 295 -1.72 5.40 12.86
C ARG A 295 -0.69 6.30 12.18
N LEU A 296 -1.01 7.59 12.00
CA LEU A 296 -0.10 8.58 11.43
C LEU A 296 1.13 8.81 12.32
N GLY A 297 0.95 8.95 13.63
CA GLY A 297 2.06 9.10 14.56
C GLY A 297 2.98 7.88 14.58
N ALA A 298 2.42 6.67 14.56
CA ALA A 298 3.21 5.44 14.44
C ALA A 298 3.98 5.36 13.12
N LEU A 299 3.35 5.75 12.01
CA LEU A 299 3.99 5.82 10.71
C LEU A 299 5.13 6.84 10.69
N ASN A 300 4.93 8.02 11.29
CA ASN A 300 5.95 9.06 11.34
C ASN A 300 7.19 8.60 12.13
N LYS A 301 7.00 7.90 13.25
CA LYS A 301 8.10 7.29 14.02
C LYS A 301 8.87 6.24 13.20
N PHE A 302 8.15 5.46 12.38
CA PHE A 302 8.77 4.50 11.47
C PHE A 302 9.56 5.21 10.36
N LYS A 303 8.98 6.24 9.73
CA LYS A 303 9.63 7.06 8.70
C LYS A 303 10.87 7.80 9.21
N ALA A 304 10.82 8.28 10.45
CA ALA A 304 11.93 8.96 11.11
C ALA A 304 13.06 8.00 11.55
N GLY A 305 12.85 6.68 11.42
CA GLY A 305 13.83 5.67 11.84
C GLY A 305 13.91 5.45 13.35
N GLU A 306 12.99 6.01 14.14
CA GLU A 306 12.89 5.77 15.59
C GLU A 306 12.52 4.30 15.88
N CYS A 307 11.67 3.72 15.02
CA CYS A 307 11.35 2.30 15.00
C CYS A 307 11.69 1.75 13.61
N ASN A 308 12.31 0.57 13.55
CA ASN A 308 12.66 -0.09 12.29
C ASN A 308 11.81 -1.34 12.01
N ILE A 309 10.89 -1.71 12.92
CA ILE A 309 10.01 -2.86 12.72
C ILE A 309 8.55 -2.39 12.83
N LEU A 310 7.83 -2.48 11.73
CA LEU A 310 6.41 -2.17 11.66
C LEU A 310 5.61 -3.47 11.64
N ILE A 311 4.76 -3.69 12.64
CA ILE A 311 3.86 -4.85 12.67
C ILE A 311 2.46 -4.37 12.29
N CYS A 312 1.80 -5.05 11.36
CA CYS A 312 0.49 -4.62 10.88
C CYS A 312 -0.40 -5.74 10.37
N THR A 313 -1.71 -5.46 10.31
CA THR A 313 -2.65 -6.25 9.51
C THR A 313 -2.71 -5.74 8.07
N ASP A 314 -3.27 -6.54 7.16
CA ASP A 314 -3.46 -6.15 5.76
C ASP A 314 -4.22 -4.82 5.64
N VAL A 315 -5.33 -4.67 6.36
CA VAL A 315 -6.15 -3.46 6.34
C VAL A 315 -5.35 -2.25 6.79
N ALA A 316 -4.58 -2.40 7.87
CA ALA A 316 -3.88 -1.29 8.48
C ALA A 316 -2.65 -0.83 7.68
N SER A 317 -2.04 -1.75 6.92
CA SER A 317 -0.92 -1.47 6.01
C SER A 317 -1.31 -0.79 4.70
N ARG A 318 -2.60 -0.83 4.34
CA ARG A 318 -3.08 -0.35 3.05
C ARG A 318 -3.26 1.16 3.07
N GLY A 319 -2.81 1.80 1.99
CA GLY A 319 -2.85 3.23 1.79
C GLY A 319 -1.97 4.09 2.69
N LEU A 320 -1.34 3.55 3.73
CA LEU A 320 -0.29 4.29 4.40
C LEU A 320 0.88 4.43 3.43
N ASP A 321 1.43 5.64 3.35
CA ASP A 321 2.67 5.92 2.65
C ASP A 321 3.85 5.34 3.41
N ILE A 322 3.96 4.02 3.36
CA ILE A 322 5.05 3.31 3.99
C ILE A 322 6.20 3.31 2.99
N PRO A 323 7.36 3.90 3.34
CA PRO A 323 8.53 3.83 2.48
C PRO A 323 8.87 2.36 2.21
N SER A 324 9.50 2.09 1.06
CA SER A 324 9.92 0.72 0.78
C SER A 324 10.81 0.21 1.91
N VAL A 325 10.48 -0.96 2.43
CA VAL A 325 11.23 -1.63 3.49
C VAL A 325 12.23 -2.61 2.91
N ASP A 326 13.26 -2.97 3.67
CA ASP A 326 14.29 -3.93 3.25
C ASP A 326 13.76 -5.37 3.32
N MET A 327 12.89 -5.63 4.30
CA MET A 327 12.35 -6.97 4.56
C MET A 327 10.84 -6.97 4.85
N VAL A 328 10.15 -7.95 4.27
CA VAL A 328 8.77 -8.29 4.61
C VAL A 328 8.72 -9.67 5.25
N ILE A 329 8.07 -9.78 6.40
CA ILE A 329 7.82 -11.07 7.06
C ILE A 329 6.32 -11.32 7.07
N ASN A 330 5.86 -12.35 6.36
CA ASN A 330 4.52 -12.87 6.56
C ASN A 330 4.55 -13.74 7.81
N TYR A 331 4.30 -13.12 8.97
CA TYR A 331 4.18 -13.88 10.22
C TYR A 331 3.01 -14.83 10.08
N ASP A 332 1.83 -14.36 9.68
CA ASP A 332 0.70 -15.21 9.31
C ASP A 332 0.49 -15.23 7.80
N ILE A 333 0.26 -16.41 7.21
CA ILE A 333 0.00 -16.53 5.78
C ILE A 333 -1.36 -15.88 5.44
N PRO A 334 -1.44 -15.04 4.38
CA PRO A 334 -2.72 -14.46 3.97
C PRO A 334 -3.65 -15.55 3.45
N THR A 335 -4.94 -15.44 3.78
CA THR A 335 -5.97 -16.39 3.33
C THR A 335 -6.29 -16.25 1.85
N ASN A 336 -6.00 -15.09 1.25
CA ASN A 336 -6.09 -14.84 -0.18
C ASN A 336 -4.68 -14.73 -0.77
N SER A 337 -4.38 -15.56 -1.77
CA SER A 337 -3.07 -15.57 -2.44
C SER A 337 -2.71 -14.24 -3.11
N LYS A 338 -3.69 -13.40 -3.45
CA LYS A 338 -3.44 -12.06 -3.99
C LYS A 338 -2.87 -11.09 -2.96
N ASP A 339 -3.30 -11.23 -1.71
CA ASP A 339 -2.79 -10.39 -0.62
C ASP A 339 -1.29 -10.62 -0.40
N TYR A 340 -0.79 -11.84 -0.67
CA TYR A 340 0.64 -12.12 -0.66
C TYR A 340 1.43 -11.17 -1.58
N ILE A 341 0.99 -10.99 -2.82
CA ILE A 341 1.64 -10.09 -3.80
C ILE A 341 1.68 -8.65 -3.26
N HIS A 342 0.59 -8.20 -2.63
CA HIS A 342 0.51 -6.86 -2.04
C HIS A 342 1.41 -6.67 -0.82
N ARG A 343 1.58 -7.71 0.00
CA ARG A 343 2.46 -7.71 1.16
C ARG A 343 3.92 -7.68 0.73
N VAL A 344 4.34 -8.63 -0.11
CA VAL A 344 5.74 -8.72 -0.54
C VAL A 344 6.14 -7.56 -1.44
N GLY A 345 5.19 -6.96 -2.18
CA GLY A 345 5.39 -5.70 -2.91
C GLY A 345 5.58 -4.46 -2.02
N ARG A 346 5.75 -4.60 -0.69
CA ARG A 346 6.19 -3.51 0.21
C ARG A 346 7.71 -3.36 0.26
N THR A 347 8.43 -4.37 -0.20
CA THR A 347 9.88 -4.34 -0.40
C THR A 347 10.21 -4.33 -1.90
N ALA A 348 11.50 -4.26 -2.25
CA ALA A 348 12.00 -4.31 -3.61
C ALA A 348 11.34 -3.29 -4.59
N ARG A 349 11.05 -2.07 -4.10
CA ARG A 349 10.44 -1.01 -4.93
C ARG A 349 11.50 -0.12 -5.59
N ALA A 350 11.12 0.49 -6.72
CA ALA A 350 11.92 1.48 -7.44
C ALA A 350 13.35 0.97 -7.76
N GLY A 351 13.46 -0.27 -8.24
CA GLY A 351 14.74 -0.89 -8.63
C GLY A 351 15.58 -1.46 -7.49
N ARG A 352 15.17 -1.30 -6.22
CA ARG A 352 15.87 -1.90 -5.08
C ARG A 352 15.65 -3.41 -5.00
N SER A 353 16.61 -4.11 -4.40
CA SER A 353 16.45 -5.50 -3.94
C SER A 353 15.69 -5.55 -2.62
N GLY A 354 15.07 -6.68 -2.33
CA GLY A 354 14.31 -6.88 -1.09
C GLY A 354 14.14 -8.36 -0.75
N VAL A 355 13.80 -8.64 0.50
CA VAL A 355 13.59 -10.01 0.99
C VAL A 355 12.18 -10.16 1.55
N ALA A 356 11.50 -11.24 1.18
CA ALA A 356 10.22 -11.63 1.75
C ALA A 356 10.30 -13.05 2.33
N ILE A 357 10.00 -13.20 3.62
CA ILE A 357 10.03 -14.49 4.33
C ILE A 357 8.63 -14.83 4.84
N SER A 358 8.14 -16.01 4.49
CA SER A 358 6.84 -16.53 4.94
C SER A 358 7.00 -17.60 6.01
N LEU A 359 6.49 -17.36 7.22
CA LEU A 359 6.44 -18.36 8.28
C LEU A 359 5.16 -19.19 8.11
N VAL A 360 5.31 -20.43 7.67
CA VAL A 360 4.18 -21.34 7.39
C VAL A 360 4.08 -22.34 8.53
N ASN A 361 2.90 -22.51 9.11
CA ASN A 361 2.64 -23.56 10.10
C ASN A 361 1.70 -24.64 9.57
N GLN A 362 1.46 -25.67 10.40
CA GLN A 362 0.63 -26.81 10.03
C GLN A 362 -0.81 -26.46 9.63
N TYR A 363 -1.34 -25.32 10.06
CA TYR A 363 -2.70 -24.85 9.75
C TYR A 363 -2.75 -23.92 8.53
N GLU A 364 -1.59 -23.46 8.05
CA GLU A 364 -1.47 -22.43 7.01
C GLU A 364 -0.93 -22.99 5.68
N LEU A 365 -0.66 -24.30 5.64
CA LEU A 365 -0.04 -24.97 4.50
C LEU A 365 -0.88 -24.84 3.22
N GLU A 366 -2.21 -25.02 3.30
CA GLU A 366 -3.09 -24.92 2.14
C GLU A 366 -3.07 -23.52 1.51
N TRP A 367 -3.15 -22.47 2.34
CA TRP A 367 -3.05 -21.08 1.87
C TRP A 367 -1.69 -20.80 1.24
N TYR A 368 -0.62 -21.35 1.81
CA TYR A 368 0.72 -21.23 1.24
C TYR A 368 0.84 -21.92 -0.13
N LEU A 369 0.31 -23.14 -0.28
CA LEU A 369 0.32 -23.84 -1.57
C LEU A 369 -0.47 -23.08 -2.65
N GLN A 370 -1.55 -22.40 -2.28
CA GLN A 370 -2.28 -21.51 -3.19
C GLN A 370 -1.45 -20.30 -3.64
N ILE A 371 -0.56 -19.80 -2.79
CA ILE A 371 0.40 -18.73 -3.15
C ILE A 371 1.40 -19.26 -4.16
N GLU A 372 2.05 -20.39 -3.91
CA GLU A 372 3.00 -21.01 -4.85
C GLU A 372 2.35 -21.29 -6.22
N LYS A 373 1.10 -21.77 -6.21
CA LYS A 373 0.31 -21.98 -7.43
C LYS A 373 0.03 -20.66 -8.17
N LEU A 374 -0.25 -19.58 -7.45
CA LEU A 374 -0.50 -18.26 -8.05
C LEU A 374 0.77 -17.68 -8.71
N ILE A 375 1.92 -17.78 -8.03
CA ILE A 375 3.20 -17.25 -8.54
C ILE A 375 3.86 -18.18 -9.56
N GLY A 376 3.38 -19.42 -9.71
CA GLY A 376 3.89 -20.38 -10.68
C GLY A 376 5.29 -20.92 -10.36
N LYS A 377 5.77 -20.80 -9.13
CA LYS A 377 7.08 -21.30 -8.70
C LYS A 377 7.08 -21.80 -7.26
N LYS A 378 7.94 -22.78 -6.98
CA LYS A 378 8.25 -23.20 -5.61
C LYS A 378 9.22 -22.20 -4.97
N LEU A 379 8.92 -21.77 -3.76
CA LEU A 379 9.81 -20.85 -3.05
C LEU A 379 10.92 -21.64 -2.34
N PRO A 380 12.17 -21.17 -2.33
CA PRO A 380 13.21 -21.80 -1.54
C PRO A 380 12.98 -21.63 -0.04
N GLU A 381 13.47 -22.59 0.74
CA GLU A 381 13.39 -22.51 2.20
C GLU A 381 14.36 -21.43 2.74
N PHE A 382 13.96 -20.75 3.82
CA PHE A 382 14.82 -19.86 4.57
C PHE A 382 15.78 -20.69 5.44
N PRO A 383 17.11 -20.52 5.29
CA PRO A 383 18.07 -21.28 6.06
C PRO A 383 18.02 -20.83 7.52
N ALA A 384 17.59 -21.75 8.39
CA ALA A 384 17.63 -21.57 9.84
C ALA A 384 17.85 -22.93 10.48
N GLN A 385 18.86 -23.07 11.33
CA GLN A 385 19.09 -24.29 12.08
C GLN A 385 18.15 -24.32 13.28
N GLN A 386 17.41 -25.41 13.46
CA GLN A 386 16.38 -25.48 14.49
C GLN A 386 17.00 -25.36 15.89
N GLU A 387 18.17 -25.96 16.09
CA GLU A 387 18.93 -25.94 17.34
C GLU A 387 19.26 -24.51 17.76
N GLU A 388 19.77 -23.69 16.83
CA GLU A 388 20.10 -22.28 17.06
C GLU A 388 18.85 -21.45 17.42
N VAL A 389 17.76 -21.64 16.67
CA VAL A 389 16.52 -20.89 16.90
C VAL A 389 15.91 -21.24 18.27
N LEU A 390 15.99 -22.50 18.67
CA LEU A 390 15.41 -22.97 19.93
C LEU A 390 16.20 -22.51 21.17
N LEU A 391 17.44 -22.03 21.04
CA LEU A 391 18.14 -21.32 22.11
C LEU A 391 17.38 -20.07 22.58
N LEU A 392 16.54 -19.49 21.71
CA LEU A 392 15.73 -18.31 22.02
C LEU A 392 14.44 -18.65 22.79
N LEU A 393 14.07 -19.93 22.89
CA LEU A 393 12.73 -20.37 23.30
C LEU A 393 12.33 -19.87 24.68
N GLU A 394 13.20 -20.00 25.68
CA GLU A 394 12.92 -19.58 27.06
C GLU A 394 12.70 -18.07 27.13
N ARG A 395 13.62 -17.30 26.56
CA ARG A 395 13.58 -15.83 26.54
C ARG A 395 12.35 -15.30 25.80
N VAL A 396 12.00 -15.90 24.66
CA VAL A 396 10.81 -15.54 23.87
C VAL A 396 9.54 -15.87 24.63
N SER A 397 9.47 -17.05 25.25
CA SER A 397 8.31 -17.48 26.02
C SER A 397 8.04 -16.57 27.21
N GLU A 398 9.09 -16.16 27.92
CA GLU A 398 8.97 -15.24 29.05
C GLU A 398 8.54 -13.84 28.59
N ALA A 399 9.16 -13.30 27.53
CA ALA A 399 8.77 -12.01 26.97
C ALA A 399 7.29 -12.00 26.50
N LYS A 400 6.83 -13.11 25.92
CA LYS A 400 5.43 -13.29 25.51
C LYS A 400 4.49 -13.33 26.72
N ARG A 401 4.85 -14.07 27.77
CA ARG A 401 4.08 -14.15 29.03
C ARG A 401 3.90 -12.77 29.66
N ILE A 402 5.00 -12.01 29.81
CA ILE A 402 4.99 -10.63 30.33
C ILE A 402 4.08 -9.74 29.47
N SER A 403 4.17 -9.87 28.14
CA SER A 403 3.35 -9.10 27.21
C SER A 403 1.85 -9.39 27.38
N GLN A 404 1.48 -10.66 27.51
CA GLN A 404 0.09 -11.05 27.74
C GLN A 404 -0.46 -10.55 29.06
N MET A 405 0.35 -10.57 30.14
CA MET A 405 -0.05 -10.02 31.44
C MET A 405 -0.33 -8.52 31.35
N LYS A 406 0.56 -7.75 30.73
CA LYS A 406 0.41 -6.30 30.55
C LYS A 406 -0.81 -5.92 29.70
N ILE A 407 -1.12 -6.71 28.66
CA ILE A 407 -2.34 -6.53 27.84
C ILE A 407 -3.60 -6.81 28.67
N LYS A 408 -3.60 -7.85 29.53
CA LYS A 408 -4.74 -8.16 30.41
C LYS A 408 -4.97 -7.06 31.46
N GLU A 409 -3.91 -6.51 32.04
CA GLU A 409 -3.99 -5.44 33.04
C GLU A 409 -4.55 -4.14 32.46
N THR A 410 -4.05 -3.74 31.29
CA THR A 410 -4.55 -2.57 30.55
C THR A 410 -6.01 -2.76 30.09
N GLY A 411 -6.37 -3.97 29.65
CA GLY A 411 -7.76 -4.32 29.30
C GLY A 411 -8.74 -4.27 30.47
N LYS A 412 -8.30 -4.60 31.70
CA LYS A 412 -9.13 -4.47 32.92
C LYS A 412 -9.34 -3.00 33.32
N LYS A 413 -8.32 -2.14 33.20
CA LYS A 413 -8.44 -0.70 33.48
C LYS A 413 -9.45 0.00 32.56
N ARG A 414 -9.55 -0.43 31.30
CA ARG A 414 -10.53 0.10 30.33
C ARG A 414 -12.00 -0.11 30.72
N ARG A 415 -12.32 -1.07 31.59
CA ARG A 415 -13.69 -1.30 32.09
C ARG A 415 -14.06 -0.38 33.28
N GLY A 416 -13.13 0.44 33.77
CA GLY A 416 -13.29 1.27 34.98
C GLY A 416 -13.44 2.77 34.75
N GLY A 417 -13.74 3.24 33.53
CA GLY A 417 -13.97 4.67 33.25
C GLY A 417 -12.69 5.52 33.37
N GLY A 418 -11.94 5.62 32.27
CA GLY A 418 -10.78 6.49 32.15
C GLY A 418 -10.13 6.35 30.79
N ASP A 419 -10.28 7.37 29.95
CA ASP A 419 -9.61 7.56 28.66
C ASP A 419 -8.11 7.73 28.87
N ASP A 420 -7.37 6.63 28.90
CA ASP A 420 -5.92 6.65 29.18
C ASP A 420 -5.11 5.84 28.16
N ASP A 421 -5.48 5.92 26.87
CA ASP A 421 -4.77 5.27 25.75
C ASP A 421 -4.27 6.22 24.65
N ASP A 422 -3.95 7.47 25.02
CA ASP A 422 -3.52 8.53 24.10
C ASP A 422 -2.00 8.74 24.03
N ASN A 423 -1.17 7.70 24.18
CA ASN A 423 0.26 7.95 24.11
C ASN A 423 1.10 6.90 23.36
N ILE A 424 1.34 7.19 22.07
CA ILE A 424 2.34 6.51 21.22
C ILE A 424 3.74 6.59 21.87
N ASP A 425 4.00 7.54 22.77
CA ASP A 425 5.29 7.67 23.45
C ASP A 425 5.55 6.56 24.46
N ARG A 426 4.50 5.88 24.97
CA ARG A 426 4.66 4.64 25.75
C ARG A 426 5.29 3.50 24.92
N PHE A 427 5.39 3.65 23.60
CA PHE A 427 6.09 2.69 22.73
C PHE A 427 7.59 2.91 22.63
N ILE A 428 8.09 4.07 23.04
CA ILE A 428 9.51 4.37 23.10
C ILE A 428 9.93 4.21 24.56
N GLY A 429 10.71 3.17 24.87
CA GLY A 429 11.24 2.99 26.20
C GLY A 429 12.00 4.23 26.67
N SER A 430 11.67 4.69 27.88
CA SER A 430 12.47 5.65 28.65
C SER A 430 13.96 5.30 28.54
N LYS A 431 14.78 6.33 28.27
CA LYS A 431 16.25 6.29 28.21
C LYS A 431 16.83 5.34 29.28
N ASP A 432 17.41 4.23 28.86
CA ASP A 432 18.37 3.50 29.69
C ASP A 432 19.62 3.15 28.86
N LYS A 433 20.53 4.12 28.80
CA LYS A 433 21.82 4.07 28.07
C LYS A 433 22.85 3.10 28.69
N ARG A 434 22.47 2.15 29.57
CA ARG A 434 23.44 1.36 30.36
C ARG A 434 23.58 -0.12 30.02
N SER A 435 22.76 -0.70 29.15
CA SER A 435 22.78 -2.16 28.91
C SER A 435 23.53 -2.64 27.65
N PHE A 436 23.97 -1.74 26.76
CA PHE A 436 24.57 -2.11 25.47
C PHE A 436 25.97 -2.76 25.52
N LYS A 437 26.60 -2.91 26.70
CA LYS A 437 27.96 -3.48 26.82
C LYS A 437 28.01 -4.99 27.10
N LYS A 438 26.89 -5.71 27.23
CA LYS A 438 26.90 -7.15 27.59
C LYS A 438 26.51 -8.13 26.48
N LEU A 439 26.28 -7.69 25.25
CA LEU A 439 25.89 -8.57 24.12
C LEU A 439 27.05 -9.04 23.24
N LYS A 440 28.28 -9.04 23.77
CA LYS A 440 29.42 -9.76 23.17
C LYS A 440 30.07 -10.63 24.24
N LYS A 441 29.43 -11.76 24.55
CA LYS A 441 30.10 -12.96 25.06
C LYS A 441 29.19 -14.16 24.95
#